data_AF-A0A7S2P4F7-F1
#
_entry.id   AF-A0A7S2P4F7-F1
#
_cell.length_a   1.000
_cell.length_b   1.000
_cell.length_c   1.000
_cell.angle_alpha   90.00
_cell.angle_beta   90.00
_cell.angle_gamma   90.00
#
_symmetry.space_group_name_H-M   'P 1'
#
loop_
_entity.id
_entity.type
_entity.pdbx_description
1 polymer ?
#
loop_
_entity_poly.entity_id
_entity_poly.type
_entity_poly.pdbx_seq_one_letter_code
_entity_poly.pdbx_strand_id
1 'polypeptide(L)'
;MMKVDCALDKLSSHNTSLFPVDNSAGRNLLQQCKTSAEIGIADVKRFNFLLEKADQEKCMRAEDSSAEFATVVEGLSIAPRSALLWVRKIFLMKALKRWDDIAFECEKNSCDVAKLEEVGIFSLDLSEINPYPHSSPLHYLESNFFDVASAEDKFLCTQATGEAVTRMPVDVRPLYLRALRLEERYDHVFAAIKVLENSKINYQKYVTEERDRVRRTMSAKAEGDNLFRSGKYDSAAIRYNVCLKIDSEKPGRLATSGGRLHAILHCNRAACLMATKRFREAAKECSAALRIHANYRKAMLRRGRCYVKMHRFKEAIADFNACIEAAVKGKETFDHSIKTKEQIEVVKKELEEAKRAKRDHETAERAKADRERREQEKQRWYDENVNSEDWYNNNFSGRNNSSRGGKYGGKKNGSSRNRGGYEYNQQSDRSYSNREHPNNHQYRRSSSKASCEDDEEEVCHYSILSVTVQSDSTTIKKAYHRMALKYHPDKNKDPEAATMFRKVQTAYEILSDSKSRREYDMERNFARSFY
;
A
#
# COMPACT_ATOMS: atom_id res chain seq x y z
N MET A 1 -59.85 7.39 -3.44
CA MET A 1 -60.35 6.47 -2.40
C MET A 1 -61.85 6.65 -2.22
N MET A 2 -62.38 7.54 -1.36
CA MET A 2 -63.83 7.64 -1.09
C MET A 2 -64.75 7.75 -2.34
N LYS A 3 -64.36 8.49 -3.38
CA LYS A 3 -65.13 8.59 -4.64
C LYS A 3 -65.08 7.31 -5.50
N VAL A 4 -63.98 6.56 -5.43
CA VAL A 4 -63.76 5.29 -6.16
C VAL A 4 -64.45 4.13 -5.43
N ASP A 5 -64.40 4.11 -4.10
CA ASP A 5 -65.12 3.16 -3.25
C ASP A 5 -66.63 3.30 -3.46
N CYS A 6 -67.16 4.54 -3.43
CA CYS A 6 -68.55 4.82 -3.73
C CYS A 6 -68.97 4.39 -5.15
N ALA A 7 -68.06 4.46 -6.14
CA ALA A 7 -68.33 4.03 -7.51
C ALA A 7 -68.32 2.49 -7.66
N LEU A 8 -67.41 1.79 -6.97
CA LEU A 8 -67.38 0.32 -6.91
C LEU A 8 -68.62 -0.22 -6.17
N ASP A 9 -69.03 0.42 -5.08
CA ASP A 9 -70.23 0.06 -4.33
C ASP A 9 -71.50 0.26 -5.17
N LYS A 10 -71.60 1.36 -5.93
CA LYS A 10 -72.68 1.60 -6.89
C LYS A 10 -72.72 0.58 -8.02
N LEU A 11 -71.55 0.16 -8.52
CA LEU A 11 -71.45 -0.90 -9.52
C LEU A 11 -71.84 -2.27 -8.95
N SER A 12 -71.61 -2.53 -7.65
CA SER A 12 -71.98 -3.77 -6.96
C SER A 12 -73.47 -3.86 -6.61
N SER A 13 -74.11 -2.72 -6.32
CA SER A 13 -75.51 -2.63 -5.88
C SER A 13 -76.52 -2.54 -7.03
N HIS A 14 -76.09 -2.13 -8.23
CA HIS A 14 -76.91 -2.24 -9.43
C HIS A 14 -76.88 -3.66 -9.99
N ASN A 15 -77.78 -4.49 -9.46
CA ASN A 15 -78.16 -5.76 -10.08
C ASN A 15 -78.88 -5.44 -11.42
N THR A 16 -78.35 -6.04 -12.47
CA THR A 16 -78.73 -5.88 -13.87
C THR A 16 -80.21 -6.12 -14.14
N SER A 17 -80.91 -5.14 -14.73
CA SER A 17 -82.10 -5.43 -15.55
C SER A 17 -82.27 -4.57 -16.80
N LEU A 18 -81.39 -3.58 -17.08
CA LEU A 18 -81.63 -2.64 -18.19
C LEU A 18 -80.50 -2.41 -19.21
N PHE A 19 -79.27 -2.93 -19.02
CA PHE A 19 -78.24 -2.88 -20.07
C PHE A 19 -77.29 -4.10 -20.01
N PRO A 20 -77.24 -4.95 -21.06
CA PRO A 20 -76.32 -6.08 -21.15
C PRO A 20 -75.03 -5.61 -21.85
N VAL A 21 -74.19 -4.88 -21.13
CA VAL A 21 -72.80 -4.66 -21.54
C VAL A 21 -71.95 -5.17 -20.39
N ASP A 22 -71.00 -6.05 -20.72
CA ASP A 22 -70.15 -6.77 -19.79
C ASP A 22 -69.34 -5.81 -18.91
N ASN A 23 -69.92 -5.43 -17.78
CA ASN A 23 -69.43 -4.39 -16.86
C ASN A 23 -68.19 -4.86 -16.06
N SER A 24 -67.68 -6.06 -16.36
CA SER A 24 -66.48 -6.66 -15.80
C SER A 24 -65.23 -5.85 -16.15
N ALA A 25 -65.11 -5.36 -17.38
CA ALA A 25 -63.98 -4.53 -17.82
C ALA A 25 -63.92 -3.20 -17.07
N GLY A 26 -65.06 -2.53 -16.88
CA GLY A 26 -65.14 -1.28 -16.12
C GLY A 26 -64.81 -1.44 -14.64
N ARG A 27 -65.29 -2.53 -14.01
CA ARG A 27 -64.94 -2.88 -12.63
C ARG A 27 -63.45 -3.19 -12.48
N ASN A 28 -62.86 -3.94 -13.41
CA ASN A 28 -61.44 -4.24 -13.41
C ASN A 28 -60.60 -2.97 -13.54
N LEU A 29 -61.00 -2.02 -14.40
CA LEU A 29 -60.32 -0.74 -14.54
C LEU A 29 -60.42 0.12 -13.27
N LEU A 30 -61.60 0.21 -12.65
CA LEU A 30 -61.78 0.92 -11.38
C LEU A 30 -61.00 0.29 -10.22
N GLN A 31 -60.94 -1.05 -10.17
CA GLN A 31 -60.13 -1.77 -9.19
C GLN A 31 -58.64 -1.52 -9.41
N GLN A 32 -58.18 -1.52 -10.67
CA GLN A 32 -56.81 -1.13 -11.01
C GLN A 32 -56.51 0.31 -10.58
N CYS A 33 -57.40 1.26 -10.86
CA CYS A 33 -57.23 2.66 -10.40
C CYS A 33 -57.20 2.77 -8.87
N LYS A 34 -58.01 1.98 -8.15
CA LYS A 34 -57.98 1.92 -6.68
C LYS A 34 -56.64 1.39 -6.18
N THR A 35 -56.17 0.26 -6.71
CA THR A 35 -54.87 -0.33 -6.36
C THR A 35 -53.72 0.63 -6.68
N SER A 36 -53.72 1.29 -7.83
CA SER A 36 -52.72 2.31 -8.18
C SER A 36 -52.75 3.52 -7.23
N ALA A 37 -53.93 3.95 -6.77
CA ALA A 37 -54.05 5.02 -5.80
C ALA A 37 -53.60 4.61 -4.39
N GLU A 38 -53.87 3.37 -3.97
CA GLU A 38 -53.38 2.80 -2.70
C GLU A 38 -51.86 2.67 -2.70
N ILE A 39 -51.29 2.16 -3.80
CA ILE A 39 -49.84 2.13 -4.04
C ILE A 39 -49.27 3.55 -3.94
N GLY A 40 -49.88 4.53 -4.64
CA GLY A 40 -49.44 5.92 -4.59
C GLY A 40 -49.48 6.53 -3.19
N ILE A 41 -50.50 6.25 -2.37
CA ILE A 41 -50.56 6.73 -0.98
C ILE A 41 -49.49 6.05 -0.11
N ALA A 42 -49.26 4.75 -0.28
CA ALA A 42 -48.21 4.03 0.43
C ALA A 42 -46.81 4.57 0.06
N ASP A 43 -46.60 4.85 -1.23
CA ASP A 43 -45.38 5.46 -1.76
C ASP A 43 -45.15 6.87 -1.21
N VAL A 44 -46.18 7.71 -1.14
CA VAL A 44 -46.08 9.05 -0.52
C VAL A 44 -45.73 8.94 0.97
N LYS A 45 -46.35 8.02 1.72
CA LYS A 45 -46.01 7.81 3.14
C LYS A 45 -44.58 7.33 3.32
N ARG A 46 -44.15 6.37 2.49
CA ARG A 46 -42.77 5.84 2.49
C ARG A 46 -41.78 6.94 2.13
N PHE A 47 -42.08 7.77 1.14
CA PHE A 47 -41.26 8.89 0.73
C PHE A 47 -41.06 9.92 1.85
N ASN A 48 -42.14 10.31 2.55
CA ASN A 48 -42.05 11.24 3.68
C ASN A 48 -41.22 10.65 4.84
N PHE A 49 -41.39 9.36 5.13
CA PHE A 49 -40.57 8.67 6.13
C PHE A 49 -39.07 8.67 5.75
N LEU A 50 -38.75 8.41 4.48
CA LEU A 50 -37.36 8.42 4.00
C LEU A 50 -36.75 9.83 4.04
N LEU A 51 -37.53 10.88 3.75
CA LEU A 51 -37.10 12.26 3.89
C LEU A 51 -36.78 12.62 5.35
N GLU A 52 -37.67 12.30 6.28
CA GLU A 52 -37.45 12.55 7.72
C GLU A 52 -36.21 11.81 8.23
N LYS A 53 -36.03 10.55 7.80
CA LYS A 53 -34.84 9.76 8.16
C LYS A 53 -33.55 10.38 7.61
N ALA A 54 -33.54 10.81 6.35
CA ALA A 54 -32.38 11.48 5.75
C ALA A 54 -32.05 12.81 6.44
N ASP A 55 -33.04 13.55 6.94
CA ASP A 55 -32.83 14.79 7.69
C ASP A 55 -32.30 14.58 9.11
N GLN A 56 -32.63 13.45 9.75
CA GLN A 56 -32.16 13.08 11.10
C GLN A 56 -30.69 12.62 11.12
N GLU A 57 -30.19 12.02 10.04
CA GLU A 57 -28.82 11.48 9.92
C GLU A 57 -27.73 12.54 9.68
N LYS A 58 -27.96 13.82 10.05
CA LYS A 58 -27.00 14.94 9.89
C LYS A 58 -25.65 14.80 10.65
N CYS A 59 -25.36 13.65 11.27
CA CYS A 59 -24.18 13.43 12.09
C CYS A 59 -23.05 12.67 11.34
N MET A 60 -21.85 13.24 11.34
CA MET A 60 -20.79 12.98 10.35
C MET A 60 -19.84 11.82 10.67
N ARG A 61 -20.05 10.64 10.07
CA ARG A 61 -19.00 9.64 9.74
C ARG A 61 -19.21 9.07 8.32
N ALA A 62 -18.14 8.51 7.73
CA ALA A 62 -18.20 7.96 6.37
C ALA A 62 -19.10 6.72 6.24
N GLU A 63 -19.25 5.94 7.32
CA GLU A 63 -20.15 4.78 7.39
C GLU A 63 -21.62 5.22 7.34
N ASP A 64 -21.95 6.31 8.06
CA ASP A 64 -23.29 6.92 8.07
C ASP A 64 -23.66 7.45 6.68
N SER A 65 -22.70 8.01 5.93
CA SER A 65 -22.92 8.49 4.55
C SER A 65 -23.31 7.39 3.57
N SER A 66 -22.92 6.12 3.80
CA SER A 66 -23.30 5.01 2.92
C SER A 66 -24.72 4.51 3.18
N ALA A 67 -25.15 4.51 4.45
CA ALA A 67 -26.51 4.14 4.83
C ALA A 67 -27.52 5.22 4.39
N GLU A 68 -27.13 6.49 4.56
CA GLU A 68 -27.92 7.62 4.07
C GLU A 68 -28.03 7.58 2.53
N PHE A 69 -26.93 7.27 1.84
CA PHE A 69 -26.94 7.13 0.38
C PHE A 69 -27.93 6.07 -0.10
N ALA A 70 -28.01 4.92 0.56
CA ALA A 70 -28.99 3.88 0.24
C ALA A 70 -30.43 4.38 0.44
N THR A 71 -30.70 5.08 1.55
CA THR A 71 -32.00 5.67 1.87
C THR A 71 -32.43 6.70 0.82
N VAL A 72 -31.51 7.57 0.37
CA VAL A 72 -31.77 8.57 -0.67
C VAL A 72 -32.02 7.92 -2.04
N VAL A 73 -31.26 6.88 -2.39
CA VAL A 73 -31.48 6.12 -3.63
C VAL A 73 -32.86 5.44 -3.63
N GLU A 74 -33.28 4.88 -2.49
CA GLU A 74 -34.62 4.33 -2.32
C GLU A 74 -35.69 5.42 -2.47
N GLY A 75 -35.50 6.60 -1.85
CA GLY A 75 -36.40 7.74 -2.01
C GLY A 75 -36.53 8.21 -3.46
N LEU A 76 -35.42 8.21 -4.22
CA LEU A 76 -35.43 8.51 -5.65
C LEU A 76 -36.06 7.40 -6.50
N SER A 77 -36.12 6.15 -6.03
CA SER A 77 -36.86 5.09 -6.73
C SER A 77 -38.37 5.33 -6.69
N ILE A 78 -38.85 5.98 -5.62
CA ILE A 78 -40.26 6.35 -5.42
C ILE A 78 -40.56 7.69 -6.12
N ALA A 79 -39.68 8.68 -5.96
CA ALA A 79 -39.81 9.99 -6.58
C ALA A 79 -38.55 10.36 -7.40
N PRO A 80 -38.41 9.82 -8.63
CA PRO A 80 -37.21 10.01 -9.47
C PRO A 80 -36.87 11.46 -9.81
N ARG A 81 -37.85 12.35 -9.73
CA ARG A 81 -37.73 13.77 -10.12
C ARG A 81 -37.58 14.72 -8.94
N SER A 82 -37.35 14.21 -7.73
CA SER A 82 -37.10 15.06 -6.55
C SER A 82 -35.74 15.75 -6.66
N ALA A 83 -35.73 17.04 -6.96
CA ALA A 83 -34.50 17.84 -7.05
C ALA A 83 -33.72 17.87 -5.72
N LEU A 84 -34.44 17.90 -4.58
CA LEU A 84 -33.84 17.91 -3.24
C LEU A 84 -33.05 16.62 -2.96
N LEU A 85 -33.69 15.45 -3.19
CA LEU A 85 -33.03 14.16 -3.00
C LEU A 85 -31.89 13.95 -3.99
N TRP A 86 -32.05 14.45 -5.21
CA TRP A 86 -31.01 14.36 -6.22
C TRP A 86 -29.77 15.18 -5.83
N VAL A 87 -29.95 16.44 -5.41
CA VAL A 87 -28.83 17.25 -4.88
C VAL A 87 -28.18 16.55 -3.68
N ARG A 88 -28.98 16.03 -2.75
CA ARG A 88 -28.47 15.28 -1.59
C ARG A 88 -27.65 14.05 -2.01
N LYS A 89 -28.12 13.28 -3.00
CA LYS A 89 -27.40 12.14 -3.59
C LYS A 89 -26.02 12.56 -4.09
N ILE A 90 -25.90 13.68 -4.81
CA ILE A 90 -24.61 14.19 -5.30
C ILE A 90 -23.66 14.57 -4.15
N PHE A 91 -24.17 15.23 -3.10
CA PHE A 91 -23.34 15.57 -1.92
C PHE A 91 -22.88 14.32 -1.15
N LEU A 92 -23.70 13.29 -1.07
CA LEU A 92 -23.32 11.99 -0.48
C LEU A 92 -22.28 11.28 -1.34
N MET A 93 -22.42 11.28 -2.67
CA MET A 93 -21.39 10.75 -3.58
C MET A 93 -20.05 11.46 -3.41
N LYS A 94 -20.06 12.78 -3.18
CA LYS A 94 -18.86 13.56 -2.86
C LYS A 94 -18.21 13.07 -1.57
N ALA A 95 -18.98 12.85 -0.51
CA ALA A 95 -18.47 12.32 0.76
C ALA A 95 -17.85 10.92 0.59
N LEU A 96 -18.46 10.09 -0.26
CA LEU A 96 -17.97 8.76 -0.64
C LEU A 96 -16.84 8.79 -1.69
N LYS A 97 -16.46 9.97 -2.21
CA LYS A 97 -15.42 10.18 -3.24
C LYS A 97 -15.68 9.45 -4.56
N ARG A 98 -16.95 9.28 -4.91
CA ARG A 98 -17.45 8.62 -6.12
C ARG A 98 -17.57 9.62 -7.28
N TRP A 99 -16.44 10.14 -7.75
CA TRP A 99 -16.42 11.26 -8.70
C TRP A 99 -16.91 10.92 -10.10
N ASP A 100 -16.61 9.72 -10.58
CA ASP A 100 -17.12 9.22 -11.86
C ASP A 100 -18.65 9.15 -11.86
N ASP A 101 -19.23 8.58 -10.79
CA ASP A 101 -20.68 8.55 -10.59
C ASP A 101 -21.31 9.95 -10.55
N ILE A 102 -20.62 10.95 -9.96
CA ILE A 102 -21.10 12.35 -9.95
C ILE A 102 -21.13 12.90 -11.37
N ALA A 103 -20.07 12.72 -12.14
CA ALA A 103 -20.01 13.22 -13.52
C ALA A 103 -21.14 12.60 -14.35
N PHE A 104 -21.29 11.27 -14.28
CA PHE A 104 -22.33 10.52 -15.00
C PHE A 104 -23.75 10.95 -14.58
N GLU A 105 -24.02 11.03 -13.27
CA GLU A 105 -25.34 11.37 -12.75
C GLU A 105 -25.75 12.80 -13.11
N CYS A 106 -24.81 13.76 -13.03
CA CYS A 106 -25.01 15.14 -13.47
C CYS A 106 -25.33 15.23 -14.96
N GLU A 107 -24.55 14.56 -15.80
CA GLU A 107 -24.77 14.54 -17.25
C GLU A 107 -26.12 13.93 -17.61
N LYS A 108 -26.45 12.77 -17.01
CA LYS A 108 -27.73 12.10 -17.18
C LYS A 108 -28.90 12.96 -16.75
N ASN A 109 -28.82 13.61 -15.58
CA ASN A 109 -29.88 14.49 -15.10
C ASN A 109 -30.11 15.67 -16.06
N SER A 110 -29.03 16.29 -16.56
CA SER A 110 -29.15 17.35 -17.57
C SER A 110 -29.81 16.86 -18.87
N CYS A 111 -29.55 15.61 -19.30
CA CYS A 111 -30.26 14.98 -20.43
C CYS A 111 -31.76 14.86 -20.15
N ASP A 112 -32.10 14.34 -18.97
CA ASP A 112 -33.49 14.08 -18.59
C ASP A 112 -34.29 15.38 -18.45
N VAL A 113 -33.66 16.45 -17.96
CA VAL A 113 -34.23 17.80 -17.93
C VAL A 113 -34.45 18.32 -19.34
N ALA A 114 -33.48 18.18 -20.25
CA ALA A 114 -33.63 18.64 -21.63
C ALA A 114 -34.78 17.94 -22.38
N LYS A 115 -34.97 16.64 -22.18
CA LYS A 115 -36.12 15.91 -22.74
C LYS A 115 -37.47 16.44 -22.26
N LEU A 116 -37.54 16.91 -21.01
CA LEU A 116 -38.77 17.51 -20.47
C LEU A 116 -39.05 18.88 -21.08
N GLU A 117 -38.02 19.64 -21.39
CA GLU A 117 -38.12 20.91 -22.13
C GLU A 117 -38.59 20.67 -23.59
N GLU A 118 -38.04 19.67 -24.28
CA GLU A 118 -38.34 19.39 -25.70
C GLU A 118 -39.69 18.69 -25.96
N VAL A 119 -40.12 17.75 -25.10
CA VAL A 119 -41.34 16.95 -25.33
C VAL A 119 -42.63 17.76 -25.09
N GLY A 120 -42.53 19.05 -24.72
CA GLY A 120 -43.68 19.95 -24.73
C GLY A 120 -44.83 19.56 -23.80
N ILE A 121 -44.55 18.75 -22.76
CA ILE A 121 -45.56 18.44 -21.72
C ILE A 121 -46.00 19.73 -21.00
N PHE A 122 -45.15 20.76 -21.04
CA PHE A 122 -45.38 22.11 -20.52
C PHE A 122 -45.58 23.14 -21.65
N SER A 123 -46.45 22.85 -22.62
CA SER A 123 -46.90 23.86 -23.60
C SER A 123 -47.84 24.92 -23.01
N LEU A 124 -48.23 24.75 -21.74
CA LEU A 124 -48.90 25.75 -20.92
C LEU A 124 -47.86 26.43 -20.04
N ASP A 125 -48.05 27.73 -19.76
CA ASP A 125 -47.21 28.56 -18.90
C ASP A 125 -47.16 27.98 -17.47
N LEU A 126 -46.27 27.02 -17.28
CA LEU A 126 -45.96 26.33 -16.03
C LEU A 126 -44.56 26.72 -15.58
N SER A 127 -44.16 27.96 -15.91
CA SER A 127 -42.93 28.60 -15.42
C SER A 127 -42.81 28.54 -13.88
N GLU A 128 -43.94 28.52 -13.17
CA GLU A 128 -44.04 28.35 -11.71
C GLU A 128 -43.68 26.94 -11.20
N ILE A 129 -43.78 25.90 -12.03
CA ILE A 129 -43.49 24.50 -11.68
C ILE A 129 -42.15 24.03 -12.26
N ASN A 130 -41.49 24.88 -13.06
CA ASN A 130 -40.14 24.59 -13.53
C ASN A 130 -39.21 24.45 -12.31
N PRO A 131 -38.62 23.26 -12.04
CA PRO A 131 -37.69 23.08 -10.93
C PRO A 131 -36.41 23.91 -11.07
N TYR A 132 -36.19 24.50 -12.26
CA TYR A 132 -35.06 25.36 -12.61
C TYR A 132 -35.56 26.66 -13.29
N PRO A 133 -36.32 27.51 -12.60
CA PRO A 133 -36.99 28.66 -13.22
C PRO A 133 -36.02 29.77 -13.67
N HIS A 134 -34.75 29.67 -13.29
CA HIS A 134 -33.68 30.64 -13.62
C HIS A 134 -32.73 30.15 -14.72
N SER A 135 -32.93 28.96 -15.29
CA SER A 135 -32.14 28.49 -16.43
C SER A 135 -32.80 28.92 -17.74
N SER A 136 -32.05 29.63 -18.60
CA SER A 136 -32.53 30.03 -19.92
C SER A 136 -32.83 28.79 -20.78
N PRO A 137 -33.93 28.78 -21.55
CA PRO A 137 -34.20 27.72 -22.51
C PRO A 137 -33.14 27.76 -23.62
N LEU A 138 -32.36 26.69 -23.73
CA LEU A 138 -31.33 26.50 -24.75
C LEU A 138 -31.77 25.34 -25.65
N HIS A 139 -32.08 25.64 -26.89
CA HIS A 139 -32.49 24.65 -27.89
C HIS A 139 -31.30 23.77 -28.32
N TYR A 140 -31.53 22.44 -28.31
CA TYR A 140 -30.73 21.36 -28.92
C TYR A 140 -29.64 20.71 -28.07
N LEU A 141 -30.07 19.80 -27.21
CA LEU A 141 -29.28 18.62 -26.94
C LEU A 141 -29.69 17.51 -27.91
N GLU A 142 -29.08 17.48 -29.09
CA GLU A 142 -29.44 16.54 -30.17
C GLU A 142 -29.21 15.05 -29.81
N SER A 143 -29.77 14.15 -30.61
CA SER A 143 -29.80 12.69 -30.39
C SER A 143 -28.44 12.01 -30.15
N ASN A 144 -27.35 12.69 -30.49
CA ASN A 144 -25.98 12.18 -30.44
C ASN A 144 -25.26 12.66 -29.16
N PHE A 145 -26.01 12.64 -28.06
CA PHE A 145 -25.72 13.29 -26.78
C PHE A 145 -24.41 12.81 -26.14
N PHE A 146 -24.05 11.54 -26.36
CA PHE A 146 -22.83 10.92 -25.84
C PHE A 146 -21.80 10.73 -26.95
N ASP A 147 -20.54 10.99 -26.64
CA ASP A 147 -19.41 10.69 -27.49
C ASP A 147 -19.28 9.16 -27.64
N VAL A 148 -19.66 8.63 -28.80
CA VAL A 148 -19.76 7.17 -29.06
C VAL A 148 -18.38 6.53 -29.30
N ALA A 149 -17.30 7.26 -29.03
CA ALA A 149 -15.92 6.81 -29.26
C ALA A 149 -15.54 5.52 -28.52
N SER A 150 -16.28 5.15 -27.48
CA SER A 150 -16.18 3.88 -26.76
C SER A 150 -17.60 3.36 -26.56
N ALA A 151 -17.91 2.15 -27.04
CA ALA A 151 -19.23 1.54 -26.88
C ALA A 151 -19.65 1.34 -25.40
N GLU A 152 -18.73 1.56 -24.46
CA GLU A 152 -18.86 1.31 -23.02
C GLU A 152 -18.88 2.62 -22.21
N ASP A 153 -18.12 3.65 -22.61
CA ASP A 153 -18.00 4.91 -21.87
C ASP A 153 -18.86 6.03 -22.49
N LYS A 154 -20.13 6.12 -22.06
CA LYS A 154 -21.07 7.15 -22.54
C LYS A 154 -20.83 8.47 -21.80
N PHE A 155 -19.91 9.30 -22.30
CA PHE A 155 -19.68 10.66 -21.80
C PHE A 155 -20.26 11.71 -22.74
N LEU A 156 -20.65 12.87 -22.23
CA LEU A 156 -21.05 13.99 -23.11
C LEU A 156 -19.91 14.48 -23.98
N CYS A 157 -20.22 14.86 -25.22
CA CYS A 157 -19.27 15.59 -26.05
C CYS A 157 -18.97 16.97 -25.43
N THR A 158 -17.83 17.57 -25.79
CA THR A 158 -17.36 18.83 -25.19
C THR A 158 -18.38 19.97 -25.31
N GLN A 159 -19.11 20.05 -26.42
CA GLN A 159 -20.16 21.05 -26.64
C GLN A 159 -21.38 20.79 -25.73
N ALA A 160 -21.87 19.55 -25.71
CA ALA A 160 -23.00 19.14 -24.86
C ALA A 160 -22.68 19.29 -23.36
N THR A 161 -21.44 19.09 -22.94
CA THR A 161 -21.03 19.37 -21.54
C THR A 161 -21.22 20.84 -21.18
N GLY A 162 -20.92 21.76 -22.09
CA GLY A 162 -21.13 23.20 -21.86
C GLY A 162 -22.59 23.52 -21.54
N GLU A 163 -23.51 22.93 -22.31
CA GLU A 163 -24.95 23.11 -22.15
C GLU A 163 -25.55 22.30 -20.99
N ALA A 164 -24.99 21.13 -20.67
CA ALA A 164 -25.45 20.34 -19.55
C ALA A 164 -25.29 21.11 -18.22
N VAL A 165 -24.21 21.88 -18.10
CA VAL A 165 -23.89 22.63 -16.88
C VAL A 165 -24.87 23.77 -16.58
N THR A 166 -25.49 24.36 -17.60
CA THR A 166 -26.48 25.43 -17.38
C THR A 166 -27.77 24.89 -16.77
N ARG A 167 -28.10 23.62 -17.04
CA ARG A 167 -29.26 22.89 -16.51
C ARG A 167 -29.07 22.35 -15.09
N MET A 168 -27.83 22.29 -14.61
CA MET A 168 -27.54 21.80 -13.27
C MET A 168 -27.90 22.85 -12.19
N PRO A 169 -28.34 22.42 -11.00
CA PRO A 169 -28.47 23.30 -9.84
C PRO A 169 -27.15 23.99 -9.51
N VAL A 170 -27.24 25.23 -9.03
CA VAL A 170 -26.08 26.09 -8.73
C VAL A 170 -25.08 25.40 -7.79
N ASP A 171 -25.59 24.75 -6.74
CA ASP A 171 -24.77 24.09 -5.72
C ASP A 171 -24.01 22.86 -6.25
N VAL A 172 -24.50 22.26 -7.34
CA VAL A 172 -23.94 21.04 -7.93
C VAL A 172 -22.86 21.35 -8.97
N ARG A 173 -22.93 22.49 -9.66
CA ARG A 173 -21.96 22.86 -10.72
C ARG A 173 -20.49 22.79 -10.28
N PRO A 174 -20.09 23.30 -9.09
CA PRO A 174 -18.70 23.17 -8.64
C PRO A 174 -18.26 21.71 -8.44
N LEU A 175 -19.18 20.85 -7.99
CA LEU A 175 -18.91 19.42 -7.79
C LEU A 175 -18.75 18.72 -9.14
N TYR A 176 -19.56 19.07 -10.13
CA TYR A 176 -19.46 18.55 -11.48
C TYR A 176 -18.15 18.95 -12.17
N LEU A 177 -17.76 20.24 -12.12
CA LEU A 177 -16.46 20.69 -12.67
C LEU A 177 -15.28 19.99 -11.99
N ARG A 178 -15.36 19.81 -10.67
CA ARG A 178 -14.36 19.06 -9.91
C ARG A 178 -14.32 17.59 -10.32
N ALA A 179 -15.47 16.94 -10.51
CA ALA A 179 -15.58 15.57 -10.95
C ALA A 179 -14.93 15.38 -12.34
N LEU A 180 -15.29 16.21 -13.31
CA LEU A 180 -14.68 16.18 -14.65
C LEU A 180 -13.15 16.34 -14.61
N ARG A 181 -12.63 17.26 -13.77
CA ARG A 181 -11.18 17.43 -13.60
C ARG A 181 -10.53 16.20 -12.98
N LEU A 182 -11.16 15.59 -11.97
CA LEU A 182 -10.67 14.38 -11.32
C LEU A 182 -10.75 13.16 -12.24
N GLU A 183 -11.65 13.16 -13.21
CA GLU A 183 -11.73 12.17 -14.29
C GLU A 183 -10.84 12.50 -15.51
N GLU A 184 -9.99 13.52 -15.40
CA GLU A 184 -9.07 14.00 -16.44
C GLU A 184 -9.75 14.46 -17.75
N ARG A 185 -11.03 14.81 -17.70
CA ARG A 185 -11.83 15.34 -18.82
C ARG A 185 -11.62 16.86 -18.98
N TYR A 186 -10.38 17.31 -19.10
CA TYR A 186 -10.03 18.75 -19.04
C TYR A 186 -10.70 19.61 -20.11
N ASP A 187 -10.82 19.11 -21.34
CA ASP A 187 -11.46 19.86 -22.44
C ASP A 187 -12.94 20.14 -22.15
N HIS A 188 -13.63 19.17 -21.56
CA HIS A 188 -15.02 19.30 -21.11
C HIS A 188 -15.14 20.34 -20.00
N VAL A 189 -14.18 20.38 -19.06
CA VAL A 189 -14.13 21.41 -18.00
C VAL A 189 -13.97 22.80 -18.60
N PHE A 190 -13.09 22.99 -19.59
CA PHE A 190 -12.91 24.29 -20.23
C PHE A 190 -14.14 24.73 -21.03
N ALA A 191 -14.81 23.81 -21.72
CA ALA A 191 -16.06 24.08 -22.41
C ALA A 191 -17.16 24.52 -21.43
N ALA A 192 -17.33 23.80 -20.32
CA ALA A 192 -18.26 24.17 -19.25
C ALA A 192 -17.95 25.53 -18.62
N ILE A 193 -16.67 25.81 -18.31
CA ILE A 193 -16.23 27.10 -17.77
C ILE A 193 -16.54 28.23 -18.75
N LYS A 194 -16.27 28.04 -20.05
CA LYS A 194 -16.55 29.05 -21.09
C LYS A 194 -18.03 29.44 -21.13
N VAL A 195 -18.92 28.47 -21.02
CA VAL A 195 -20.38 28.72 -20.97
C VAL A 195 -20.76 29.45 -19.69
N LEU A 196 -20.24 29.01 -18.54
CA LEU A 196 -20.51 29.64 -17.24
C LEU A 196 -20.01 31.08 -17.15
N GLU A 197 -18.84 31.40 -17.71
CA GLU A 197 -18.30 32.78 -17.73
C GLU A 197 -19.13 33.73 -18.59
N ASN A 198 -19.77 33.21 -19.64
CA ASN A 198 -20.65 34.00 -20.51
C ASN A 198 -22.05 34.20 -19.91
N SER A 199 -22.44 33.38 -18.93
CA SER A 199 -23.72 33.55 -18.23
C SER A 199 -23.64 34.75 -17.28
N LYS A 200 -24.56 35.72 -17.40
CA LYS A 200 -24.59 36.99 -16.63
C LYS A 200 -24.85 36.81 -15.12
N ILE A 201 -24.75 35.60 -14.60
CA ILE A 201 -25.13 35.26 -13.24
C ILE A 201 -23.87 35.25 -12.36
N ASN A 202 -24.02 35.67 -11.10
CA ASN A 202 -22.98 35.94 -10.11
C ASN A 202 -22.20 34.66 -9.66
N TYR A 203 -21.47 34.05 -10.59
CA TYR A 203 -20.73 32.80 -10.42
C TYR A 203 -19.21 32.96 -10.59
N GLN A 204 -18.75 34.19 -10.81
CA GLN A 204 -17.38 34.48 -11.25
C GLN A 204 -16.30 33.88 -10.36
N LYS A 205 -16.49 33.90 -9.02
CA LYS A 205 -15.44 33.52 -8.07
C LYS A 205 -15.07 32.04 -8.12
N TYR A 206 -16.05 31.13 -8.06
CA TYR A 206 -15.71 29.70 -8.07
C TYR A 206 -15.27 29.22 -9.46
N VAL A 207 -15.82 29.82 -10.52
CA VAL A 207 -15.47 29.48 -11.91
C VAL A 207 -14.02 29.84 -12.21
N THR A 208 -13.56 31.03 -11.76
CA THR A 208 -12.15 31.42 -11.89
C THR A 208 -11.25 30.56 -11.02
N GLU A 209 -11.64 30.27 -9.77
CA GLU A 209 -10.88 29.36 -8.90
C GLU A 209 -10.72 27.95 -9.50
N GLU A 210 -11.79 27.38 -10.06
CA GLU A 210 -11.73 26.06 -10.71
C GLU A 210 -10.90 26.11 -12.00
N ARG A 211 -11.01 27.16 -12.82
CA ARG A 211 -10.13 27.38 -13.98
C ARG A 211 -8.65 27.33 -13.59
N ASP A 212 -8.28 28.02 -12.51
CA ASP A 212 -6.91 28.04 -12.02
C ASP A 212 -6.48 26.70 -11.42
N ARG A 213 -7.38 25.95 -10.78
CA ARG A 213 -7.12 24.58 -10.31
C ARG A 213 -6.86 23.64 -11.49
N VAL A 214 -7.66 23.71 -12.57
CA VAL A 214 -7.46 22.92 -13.79
C VAL A 214 -6.09 23.19 -14.40
N ARG A 215 -5.76 24.46 -14.61
CA ARG A 215 -4.46 24.87 -15.18
C ARG A 215 -3.28 24.39 -14.34
N ARG A 216 -3.33 24.58 -13.03
CA ARG A 216 -2.28 24.11 -12.11
C ARG A 216 -2.16 22.59 -12.11
N THR A 217 -3.29 21.87 -12.17
CA THR A 217 -3.32 20.40 -12.25
C THR A 217 -2.63 19.91 -13.51
N MET A 218 -3.01 20.44 -14.67
CA MET A 218 -2.43 20.08 -15.97
C MET A 218 -0.93 20.40 -16.02
N SER A 219 -0.54 21.60 -15.59
CA SER A 219 0.86 22.04 -15.58
C SER A 219 1.72 21.15 -14.67
N ALA A 220 1.33 20.95 -13.41
CA ALA A 220 2.10 20.14 -12.46
C ALA A 220 2.21 18.68 -12.91
N LYS A 221 1.15 18.11 -13.49
CA LYS A 221 1.18 16.76 -14.06
C LYS A 221 2.13 16.68 -15.25
N ALA A 222 2.03 17.60 -16.21
CA ALA A 222 2.88 17.63 -17.41
C ALA A 222 4.37 17.83 -17.06
N GLU A 223 4.68 18.71 -16.10
CA GLU A 223 6.02 18.88 -15.56
C GLU A 223 6.55 17.59 -14.94
N GLY A 224 5.72 16.89 -14.15
CA GLY A 224 6.05 15.59 -13.58
C GLY A 224 6.34 14.52 -14.64
N ASP A 225 5.50 14.45 -15.66
CA ASP A 225 5.67 13.52 -16.79
C ASP A 225 6.96 13.82 -17.58
N ASN A 226 7.25 15.10 -17.83
CA ASN A 226 8.49 15.52 -18.50
C ASN A 226 9.73 15.19 -17.68
N LEU A 227 9.73 15.46 -16.37
CA LEU A 227 10.84 15.10 -15.48
C LEU A 227 11.03 13.58 -15.38
N PHE A 228 9.95 12.81 -15.43
CA PHE A 228 10.00 11.35 -15.45
C PHE A 228 10.68 10.84 -16.73
N ARG A 229 10.32 11.38 -17.90
CA ARG A 229 10.97 11.04 -19.18
C ARG A 229 12.45 11.44 -19.19
N SER A 230 12.80 12.53 -18.54
CA SER A 230 14.19 12.99 -18.38
C SER A 230 15.00 12.22 -17.32
N GLY A 231 14.44 11.17 -16.71
CA GLY A 231 15.11 10.34 -15.70
C GLY A 231 15.28 10.99 -14.32
N LYS A 232 14.73 12.19 -14.09
CA LYS A 232 14.81 12.91 -12.81
C LYS A 232 13.66 12.49 -11.89
N TYR A 233 13.73 11.25 -11.39
CA TYR A 233 12.62 10.60 -10.68
C TYR A 233 12.21 11.27 -9.36
N ASP A 234 13.16 11.73 -8.54
CA ASP A 234 12.83 12.38 -7.26
C ASP A 234 12.10 13.71 -7.48
N SER A 235 12.56 14.53 -8.43
CA SER A 235 11.90 15.78 -8.81
C SER A 235 10.51 15.52 -9.41
N ALA A 236 10.36 14.48 -10.23
CA ALA A 236 9.06 14.07 -10.78
C ALA A 236 8.08 13.69 -9.66
N ALA A 237 8.52 12.88 -8.68
CA ALA A 237 7.71 12.50 -7.53
C ALA A 237 7.22 13.73 -6.74
N ILE A 238 8.06 14.75 -6.55
CA ILE A 238 7.69 16.00 -5.90
C ILE A 238 6.60 16.73 -6.68
N ARG A 239 6.72 16.84 -8.02
CA ARG A 239 5.70 17.51 -8.85
C ARG A 239 4.35 16.80 -8.82
N TYR A 240 4.33 15.47 -8.86
CA TYR A 240 3.08 14.73 -8.66
C TYR A 240 2.49 14.95 -7.25
N ASN A 241 3.32 15.18 -6.22
CA ASN A 241 2.83 15.54 -4.88
C ASN A 241 2.12 16.89 -4.89
N VAL A 242 2.71 17.87 -5.59
CA VAL A 242 2.12 19.20 -5.74
C VAL A 242 0.75 19.09 -6.39
N CYS A 243 0.61 18.23 -7.41
CA CYS A 243 -0.66 17.96 -8.06
C CYS A 243 -1.70 17.38 -7.08
N LEU A 244 -1.35 16.38 -6.26
CA LEU A 244 -2.24 15.82 -5.23
C LEU A 244 -2.67 16.86 -4.17
N LYS A 245 -1.81 17.83 -3.87
CA LYS A 245 -2.10 18.89 -2.89
C LYS A 245 -3.13 19.92 -3.38
N ILE A 246 -3.34 20.05 -4.69
CA ILE A 246 -4.33 21.00 -5.26
C ILE A 246 -5.73 20.71 -4.73
N ASP A 247 -6.04 19.43 -4.53
CA ASP A 247 -7.37 18.97 -4.11
C ASP A 247 -7.52 18.75 -2.60
N SER A 248 -6.47 18.96 -1.82
CA SER A 248 -6.48 18.65 -0.40
C SER A 248 -7.42 19.58 0.36
N GLU A 249 -8.51 19.03 0.91
CA GLU A 249 -9.56 19.81 1.59
C GLU A 249 -9.09 20.43 2.92
N LYS A 250 -8.00 19.93 3.51
CA LYS A 250 -7.38 20.48 4.72
C LYS A 250 -5.92 20.82 4.43
N PRO A 251 -5.48 22.08 4.66
CA PRO A 251 -4.07 22.42 4.55
C PRO A 251 -3.24 21.55 5.50
N GLY A 252 -2.20 20.90 4.98
CA GLY A 252 -1.25 20.12 5.76
C GLY A 252 -1.51 18.60 5.88
N ARG A 253 -2.66 18.07 5.44
CA ARG A 253 -2.87 16.60 5.36
C ARG A 253 -2.96 16.12 3.91
N LEU A 254 -2.22 15.05 3.61
CA LEU A 254 -2.29 14.31 2.35
C LEU A 254 -3.55 13.42 2.31
N ALA A 255 -4.72 14.01 2.53
CA ALA A 255 -5.99 13.32 2.39
C ALA A 255 -6.31 13.26 0.90
N THR A 256 -6.25 12.07 0.30
CA THR A 256 -6.59 11.87 -1.11
C THR A 256 -8.05 12.22 -1.33
N SER A 257 -8.31 13.17 -2.24
CA SER A 257 -9.67 13.58 -2.60
C SER A 257 -10.40 12.54 -3.45
N GLY A 258 -9.66 11.61 -4.05
CA GLY A 258 -10.19 10.47 -4.81
C GLY A 258 -10.19 10.71 -6.31
N GLY A 259 -10.89 9.86 -7.06
CA GLY A 259 -11.05 9.96 -8.50
C GLY A 259 -9.85 9.46 -9.31
N ARG A 260 -10.04 9.38 -10.63
CA ARG A 260 -9.07 8.80 -11.57
C ARG A 260 -7.70 9.43 -11.55
N LEU A 261 -7.66 10.76 -11.57
CA LEU A 261 -6.45 11.56 -11.52
C LEU A 261 -5.59 11.17 -10.31
N HIS A 262 -6.17 11.04 -9.11
CA HIS A 262 -5.41 10.73 -7.90
C HIS A 262 -4.82 9.31 -7.97
N ALA A 263 -5.56 8.33 -8.48
CA ALA A 263 -5.03 6.98 -8.65
C ALA A 263 -3.85 6.96 -9.63
N ILE A 264 -3.95 7.69 -10.75
CA ILE A 264 -2.86 7.83 -11.72
C ILE A 264 -1.64 8.51 -11.10
N LEU A 265 -1.83 9.60 -10.36
CA LEU A 265 -0.74 10.32 -9.68
C LEU A 265 -0.02 9.43 -8.66
N HIS A 266 -0.75 8.70 -7.82
CA HIS A 266 -0.18 7.74 -6.89
C HIS A 266 0.61 6.63 -7.63
N CYS A 267 0.06 6.12 -8.73
CA CYS A 267 0.73 5.11 -9.53
C CYS A 267 2.00 5.64 -10.22
N ASN A 268 1.99 6.87 -10.76
CA ASN A 268 3.15 7.52 -11.36
C ASN A 268 4.24 7.84 -10.32
N ARG A 269 3.87 8.28 -9.13
CA ARG A 269 4.78 8.42 -7.98
C ARG A 269 5.40 7.08 -7.60
N ALA A 270 4.61 6.01 -7.56
CA ALA A 270 5.14 4.68 -7.30
C ALA A 270 6.18 4.26 -8.35
N ALA A 271 5.98 4.58 -9.63
CA ALA A 271 6.98 4.32 -10.68
C ALA A 271 8.30 5.08 -10.43
N CYS A 272 8.24 6.34 -10.02
CA CYS A 272 9.42 7.12 -9.65
C CYS A 272 10.17 6.47 -8.50
N LEU A 273 9.46 6.03 -7.46
CA LEU A 273 10.03 5.38 -6.28
C LEU A 273 10.60 3.99 -6.59
N MET A 274 10.00 3.25 -7.51
CA MET A 274 10.54 1.99 -8.01
C MET A 274 11.88 2.22 -8.73
N ALA A 275 11.96 3.26 -9.56
CA ALA A 275 13.19 3.61 -10.27
C ALA A 275 14.33 4.01 -9.31
N THR A 276 14.00 4.64 -8.17
CA THR A 276 14.97 4.95 -7.10
C THR A 276 15.16 3.82 -6.08
N LYS A 277 14.67 2.60 -6.37
CA LYS A 277 14.77 1.38 -5.54
C LYS A 277 14.12 1.49 -4.15
N ARG A 278 13.23 2.46 -3.92
CA ARG A 278 12.46 2.63 -2.68
C ARG A 278 11.18 1.78 -2.69
N PHE A 279 11.34 0.46 -2.78
CA PHE A 279 10.23 -0.49 -3.00
C PHE A 279 9.15 -0.44 -1.92
N ARG A 280 9.52 -0.24 -0.65
CA ARG A 280 8.57 -0.16 0.47
C ARG A 280 7.61 1.02 0.33
N GLU A 281 8.11 2.17 -0.09
CA GLU A 281 7.29 3.37 -0.29
C GLU A 281 6.47 3.27 -1.58
N ALA A 282 7.05 2.73 -2.65
CA ALA A 282 6.34 2.46 -3.89
C ALA A 282 5.13 1.54 -3.68
N ALA A 283 5.26 0.50 -2.86
CA ALA A 283 4.15 -0.40 -2.53
C ALA A 283 3.02 0.30 -1.75
N LYS A 284 3.35 1.27 -0.88
CA LYS A 284 2.36 2.10 -0.17
C LYS A 284 1.59 3.01 -1.14
N GLU A 285 2.30 3.66 -2.07
CA GLU A 285 1.68 4.50 -3.11
C GLU A 285 0.78 3.68 -4.05
N CYS A 286 1.20 2.47 -4.45
CA CYS A 286 0.34 1.57 -5.23
C CYS A 286 -0.92 1.16 -4.43
N SER A 287 -0.77 0.89 -3.13
CA SER A 287 -1.91 0.57 -2.27
C SER A 287 -2.85 1.76 -2.09
N ALA A 288 -2.33 2.99 -2.09
CA ALA A 288 -3.16 4.19 -2.11
C ALA A 288 -3.95 4.30 -3.42
N ALA A 289 -3.34 4.01 -4.57
CA ALA A 289 -4.04 3.99 -5.85
C ALA A 289 -5.15 2.92 -5.89
N LEU A 290 -4.89 1.71 -5.37
CA LEU A 290 -5.85 0.61 -5.33
C LEU A 290 -7.02 0.81 -4.36
N ARG A 291 -6.84 1.63 -3.32
CA ARG A 291 -7.94 2.07 -2.45
C ARG A 291 -8.94 2.99 -3.17
N ILE A 292 -8.49 3.68 -4.22
CA ILE A 292 -9.34 4.57 -5.02
C ILE A 292 -9.99 3.76 -6.13
N HIS A 293 -9.18 3.08 -6.95
CA HIS A 293 -9.66 2.19 -8.00
C HIS A 293 -9.14 0.78 -7.77
N ALA A 294 -10.04 -0.08 -7.27
CA ALA A 294 -9.72 -1.47 -6.96
C ALA A 294 -9.20 -2.24 -8.18
N ASN A 295 -9.75 -1.99 -9.38
CA ASN A 295 -9.37 -2.67 -10.63
C ASN A 295 -8.22 -2.00 -11.39
N TYR A 296 -7.36 -1.21 -10.72
CA TYR A 296 -6.24 -0.56 -11.39
C TYR A 296 -5.08 -1.53 -11.66
N ARG A 297 -5.14 -2.20 -12.81
CA ARG A 297 -4.20 -3.24 -13.26
C ARG A 297 -2.72 -2.82 -13.16
N LYS A 298 -2.35 -1.64 -13.68
CA LYS A 298 -0.97 -1.12 -13.58
C LYS A 298 -0.48 -0.98 -12.13
N ALA A 299 -1.34 -0.56 -11.21
CA ALA A 299 -0.98 -0.41 -9.80
C ALA A 299 -0.80 -1.77 -9.11
N MET A 300 -1.66 -2.77 -9.41
CA MET A 300 -1.49 -4.15 -8.94
C MET A 300 -0.14 -4.71 -9.40
N LEU A 301 0.17 -4.59 -10.70
CA LEU A 301 1.41 -5.11 -11.28
C LEU A 301 2.64 -4.48 -10.65
N ARG A 302 2.64 -3.14 -10.50
CA ARG A 302 3.74 -2.41 -9.84
C ARG A 302 3.91 -2.83 -8.38
N ARG A 303 2.81 -3.01 -7.65
CA ARG A 303 2.84 -3.46 -6.24
C ARG A 303 3.38 -4.89 -6.11
N GLY A 304 2.92 -5.81 -6.96
CA GLY A 304 3.42 -7.19 -7.02
C GLY A 304 4.93 -7.23 -7.27
N ARG A 305 5.43 -6.47 -8.25
CA ARG A 305 6.88 -6.33 -8.52
C ARG A 305 7.66 -5.76 -7.33
N CYS A 306 7.09 -4.77 -6.62
CA CYS A 306 7.70 -4.26 -5.38
C CYS A 306 7.79 -5.35 -4.30
N TYR A 307 6.72 -6.14 -4.11
CA TYR A 307 6.71 -7.22 -3.13
C TYR A 307 7.69 -8.34 -3.45
N VAL A 308 7.90 -8.69 -4.73
CA VAL A 308 8.97 -9.62 -5.13
C VAL A 308 10.34 -9.11 -4.67
N LYS A 309 10.65 -7.83 -4.89
CA LYS A 309 11.91 -7.21 -4.46
C LYS A 309 12.04 -7.10 -2.93
N MET A 310 10.94 -7.18 -2.20
CA MET A 310 10.90 -7.18 -0.73
C MET A 310 10.82 -8.59 -0.13
N HIS A 311 10.92 -9.66 -0.94
CA HIS A 311 10.74 -11.05 -0.52
C HIS A 311 9.36 -11.39 0.07
N ARG A 312 8.34 -10.57 -0.23
CA ARG A 312 6.94 -10.76 0.18
C ARG A 312 6.16 -11.53 -0.88
N PHE A 313 6.60 -12.75 -1.17
CA PHE A 313 6.14 -13.51 -2.34
C PHE A 313 4.65 -13.87 -2.32
N LYS A 314 4.07 -14.15 -1.15
CA LYS A 314 2.64 -14.50 -1.03
C LYS A 314 1.74 -13.38 -1.54
N GLU A 315 2.06 -12.14 -1.17
CA GLU A 315 1.29 -10.96 -1.55
C GLU A 315 1.56 -10.58 -3.01
N ALA A 316 2.80 -10.76 -3.49
CA ALA A 316 3.12 -10.58 -4.90
C ALA A 316 2.28 -11.49 -5.80
N ILE A 317 2.20 -12.78 -5.46
CA ILE A 317 1.41 -13.78 -6.20
C ILE A 317 -0.07 -13.41 -6.20
N ALA A 318 -0.61 -12.96 -5.06
CA ALA A 318 -2.00 -12.50 -4.97
C ALA A 318 -2.27 -11.30 -5.90
N ASP A 319 -1.37 -10.31 -5.94
CA ASP A 319 -1.49 -9.16 -6.83
C ASP A 319 -1.41 -9.54 -8.32
N PHE A 320 -0.50 -10.45 -8.70
CA PHE A 320 -0.41 -10.92 -10.08
C PHE A 320 -1.66 -11.70 -10.50
N ASN A 321 -2.18 -12.59 -9.64
CA ASN A 321 -3.42 -13.30 -9.91
C ASN A 321 -4.61 -12.34 -10.05
N ALA A 322 -4.74 -11.37 -9.13
CA ALA A 322 -5.79 -10.36 -9.19
C ALA A 322 -5.70 -9.53 -10.48
N CYS A 323 -4.49 -9.20 -10.93
CA CYS A 323 -4.25 -8.49 -12.18
C CYS A 323 -4.70 -9.30 -13.41
N ILE A 324 -4.37 -10.60 -13.45
CA ILE A 324 -4.79 -11.52 -14.52
C ILE A 324 -6.31 -11.71 -14.51
N GLU A 325 -6.91 -11.95 -13.35
CA GLU A 325 -8.35 -12.09 -13.22
C GLU A 325 -9.11 -10.84 -13.67
N ALA A 326 -8.62 -9.65 -13.28
CA ALA A 326 -9.19 -8.38 -13.71
C ALA A 326 -9.10 -8.19 -15.23
N ALA A 327 -8.02 -8.68 -15.87
CA ALA A 327 -7.88 -8.63 -17.32
C ALA A 327 -8.77 -9.64 -18.05
N VAL A 328 -8.95 -10.85 -17.51
CA VAL A 328 -9.75 -11.93 -18.13
C VAL A 328 -11.25 -11.70 -17.97
N LYS A 329 -11.71 -11.21 -16.81
CA LYS A 329 -13.14 -11.00 -16.55
C LYS A 329 -13.77 -9.89 -17.41
N GLY A 330 -12.97 -9.16 -18.20
CA GLY A 330 -13.46 -8.09 -19.08
C GLY A 330 -14.20 -6.98 -18.35
N LYS A 331 -14.05 -6.87 -17.02
CA LYS A 331 -14.67 -5.78 -16.26
C LYS A 331 -14.13 -4.46 -16.79
N GLU A 332 -15.00 -3.45 -16.90
CA GLU A 332 -14.60 -2.08 -17.23
C GLU A 332 -13.36 -1.70 -16.43
N THR A 333 -12.29 -1.45 -17.18
CA THR A 333 -10.98 -1.26 -16.60
C THR A 333 -10.58 0.19 -16.77
N PHE A 334 -10.45 0.85 -15.63
CA PHE A 334 -9.77 2.13 -15.42
C PHE A 334 -8.52 2.38 -16.30
N ASP A 335 -7.78 1.31 -16.63
CA ASP A 335 -6.50 1.37 -17.30
C ASP A 335 -6.39 0.39 -18.47
N HIS A 336 -6.06 0.95 -19.64
CA HIS A 336 -5.60 0.39 -20.91
C HIS A 336 -4.54 -0.72 -20.89
N SER A 337 -3.65 -0.68 -19.91
CA SER A 337 -2.28 -1.15 -20.14
C SER A 337 -2.08 -2.67 -20.20
N ILE A 338 -3.06 -3.47 -19.79
CA ILE A 338 -2.97 -4.94 -19.77
C ILE A 338 -4.25 -5.53 -20.38
N LYS A 339 -4.42 -5.31 -21.69
CA LYS A 339 -5.59 -5.78 -22.46
C LYS A 339 -5.27 -6.94 -23.39
N THR A 340 -4.08 -6.97 -23.98
CA THR A 340 -3.76 -7.96 -25.01
C THR A 340 -3.40 -9.31 -24.39
N LYS A 341 -3.65 -10.39 -25.13
CA LYS A 341 -3.25 -11.75 -24.72
C LYS A 341 -1.75 -11.83 -24.41
N GLU A 342 -0.93 -11.15 -25.20
CA GLU A 342 0.53 -11.06 -25.02
C GLU A 342 0.92 -10.42 -23.68
N GLN A 343 0.29 -9.29 -23.33
CA GLN A 343 0.55 -8.61 -22.06
C GLN A 343 0.15 -9.49 -20.87
N ILE A 344 -0.98 -10.20 -20.96
CA ILE A 344 -1.41 -11.15 -19.93
C ILE A 344 -0.39 -12.29 -19.78
N GLU A 345 0.17 -12.79 -20.89
CA GLU A 345 1.16 -13.86 -20.85
C GLU A 345 2.47 -13.42 -20.20
N VAL A 346 2.90 -12.16 -20.41
CA VAL A 346 4.03 -11.58 -19.67
C VAL A 346 3.79 -11.58 -18.16
N VAL A 347 2.59 -11.20 -17.72
CA VAL A 347 2.24 -11.21 -16.28
C VAL A 347 2.20 -12.63 -15.73
N LYS A 348 1.71 -13.61 -16.50
CA LYS A 348 1.77 -15.03 -16.09
C LYS A 348 3.19 -15.54 -15.95
N LYS A 349 4.10 -15.13 -16.85
CA LYS A 349 5.52 -15.47 -16.74
C LYS A 349 6.12 -14.89 -15.46
N GLU A 350 5.86 -13.62 -15.16
CA GLU A 350 6.30 -12.98 -13.90
C GLU A 350 5.71 -13.68 -12.65
N LEU A 351 4.47 -14.15 -12.73
CA LEU A 351 3.83 -14.93 -11.68
C LEU A 351 4.56 -16.26 -11.43
N GLU A 352 4.90 -17.01 -12.48
CA GLU A 352 5.64 -18.27 -12.34
C GLU A 352 7.08 -18.05 -11.82
N GLU A 353 7.74 -16.98 -12.26
CA GLU A 353 9.03 -16.55 -11.73
C GLU A 353 8.92 -16.22 -10.23
N ALA A 354 7.88 -15.50 -9.80
CA ALA A 354 7.63 -15.20 -8.40
C ALA A 354 7.36 -16.45 -7.56
N LYS A 355 6.62 -17.43 -8.10
CA LYS A 355 6.39 -18.74 -7.44
C LYS A 355 7.68 -19.54 -7.31
N ARG A 356 8.54 -19.53 -8.33
CA ARG A 356 9.85 -20.19 -8.27
C ARG A 356 10.73 -19.53 -7.22
N ALA A 357 10.85 -18.20 -7.24
CA ALA A 357 11.62 -17.44 -6.25
C ALA A 357 11.13 -17.67 -4.82
N LYS A 358 9.81 -17.84 -4.62
CA LYS A 358 9.24 -18.24 -3.32
C LYS A 358 9.76 -19.60 -2.85
N ARG A 359 9.71 -20.62 -3.71
CA ARG A 359 10.21 -21.97 -3.39
C ARG A 359 11.69 -21.92 -3.05
N ASP A 360 12.48 -21.24 -3.88
CA ASP A 360 13.92 -21.11 -3.68
C ASP A 360 14.23 -20.42 -2.34
N HIS A 361 13.54 -19.32 -2.03
CA HIS A 361 13.66 -18.62 -0.73
C HIS A 361 13.26 -19.52 0.45
N GLU A 362 12.14 -20.26 0.36
CA GLU A 362 11.72 -21.19 1.41
C GLU A 362 12.74 -22.32 1.62
N THR A 363 13.34 -22.84 0.54
CA THR A 363 14.40 -23.85 0.66
C THR A 363 15.69 -23.28 1.24
N ALA A 364 16.08 -22.05 0.88
CA ALA A 364 17.26 -21.38 1.43
C ALA A 364 17.10 -21.10 2.93
N GLU A 365 15.93 -20.64 3.36
CA GLU A 365 15.62 -20.42 4.77
C GLU A 365 15.63 -21.74 5.57
N ARG A 366 15.07 -22.82 5.01
CA ARG A 366 15.16 -24.16 5.63
C ARG A 366 16.60 -24.63 5.76
N ALA A 367 17.42 -24.46 4.71
CA ALA A 367 18.84 -24.83 4.74
C ALA A 367 19.65 -23.98 5.73
N LYS A 368 19.31 -22.69 5.88
CA LYS A 368 19.91 -21.81 6.88
C LYS A 368 19.55 -22.26 8.30
N ALA A 369 18.27 -22.51 8.58
CA ALA A 369 17.81 -23.01 9.88
C ALA A 369 18.42 -24.37 10.24
N ASP A 370 18.63 -25.24 9.26
CA ASP A 370 19.30 -26.54 9.44
C ASP A 370 20.80 -26.38 9.74
N ARG A 371 21.49 -25.43 9.09
CA ARG A 371 22.88 -25.07 9.43
C ARG A 371 23.00 -24.49 10.84
N GLU A 372 22.14 -23.55 11.20
CA GLU A 372 22.11 -22.96 12.55
C GLU A 372 21.82 -24.03 13.63
N ARG A 373 20.92 -24.99 13.33
CA ARG A 373 20.66 -26.12 14.23
C ARG A 373 21.89 -27.00 14.42
N ARG A 374 22.59 -27.37 13.34
CA ARG A 374 23.83 -28.16 13.43
C ARG A 374 24.92 -27.42 14.20
N GLU A 375 25.03 -26.10 14.02
CA GLU A 375 25.97 -25.28 14.79
C GLU A 375 25.60 -25.22 16.27
N GLN A 376 24.32 -25.08 16.60
CA GLN A 376 23.84 -25.15 17.99
C GLN A 376 24.05 -26.54 18.61
N GLU A 377 23.78 -27.62 17.88
CA GLU A 377 24.06 -28.99 18.32
C GLU A 377 25.56 -29.22 18.54
N LYS A 378 26.40 -28.71 17.62
CA LYS A 378 27.86 -28.75 17.78
C LYS A 378 28.30 -27.95 19.01
N GLN A 379 27.72 -26.77 19.23
CA GLN A 379 28.03 -25.94 20.39
C GLN A 379 27.59 -26.61 21.70
N ARG A 380 26.37 -27.17 21.75
CA ARG A 380 25.90 -27.98 22.88
C ARG A 380 26.82 -29.17 23.14
N TRP A 381 27.22 -29.88 22.09
CA TRP A 381 28.16 -30.99 22.22
C TRP A 381 29.50 -30.52 22.81
N TYR A 382 30.02 -29.37 22.40
CA TYR A 382 31.22 -28.77 23.00
C TYR A 382 30.99 -28.40 24.47
N ASP A 383 29.88 -27.74 24.79
CA ASP A 383 29.57 -27.32 26.15
C ASP A 383 29.40 -28.54 27.10
N GLU A 384 28.74 -29.60 26.63
CA GLU A 384 28.52 -30.84 27.39
C GLU A 384 29.81 -31.67 27.56
N ASN A 385 30.63 -31.79 26.50
CA ASN A 385 31.75 -32.74 26.48
C ASN A 385 33.13 -32.11 26.74
N VAL A 386 33.28 -30.79 26.58
CA VAL A 386 34.56 -30.09 26.75
C VAL A 386 34.55 -29.14 27.96
N ASN A 387 33.38 -28.65 28.40
CA ASN A 387 33.24 -27.78 29.58
C ASN A 387 32.90 -28.52 30.88
N SER A 388 32.84 -29.86 30.84
CA SER A 388 32.85 -30.71 32.03
C SER A 388 34.27 -30.83 32.59
N GLU A 389 34.44 -30.67 33.91
CA GLU A 389 35.72 -30.86 34.63
C GLU A 389 36.41 -32.22 34.31
N ASP A 390 35.66 -33.18 33.78
CA ASP A 390 36.15 -34.51 33.39
C ASP A 390 37.03 -34.52 32.13
N TRP A 391 36.85 -33.62 31.15
CA TRP A 391 37.67 -33.64 29.93
C TRP A 391 39.08 -33.12 30.19
N TYR A 392 39.21 -32.07 30.99
CA TYR A 392 40.51 -31.53 31.41
C TYR A 392 41.24 -32.48 32.37
N ASN A 393 40.52 -33.18 33.26
CA ASN A 393 41.12 -34.15 34.19
C ASN A 393 41.58 -35.44 33.50
N ASN A 394 40.87 -35.92 32.46
CA ASN A 394 41.25 -37.16 31.75
C ASN A 394 42.34 -36.97 30.67
N ASN A 395 42.47 -35.78 30.08
CA ASN A 395 43.48 -35.53 29.04
C ASN A 395 44.74 -34.80 29.53
N PHE A 396 44.76 -34.27 30.76
CA PHE A 396 45.92 -33.56 31.31
C PHE A 396 46.51 -34.17 32.59
N SER A 397 45.87 -35.21 33.17
CA SER A 397 46.53 -36.03 34.18
C SER A 397 47.42 -37.08 33.50
N GLY A 398 48.74 -36.89 33.62
CA GLY A 398 49.72 -37.84 33.13
C GLY A 398 49.50 -39.22 33.73
N ARG A 399 49.02 -40.17 32.93
CA ARG A 399 49.20 -41.60 33.21
C ARG A 399 50.56 -42.04 32.67
N ASN A 400 51.56 -41.96 33.54
CA ASN A 400 52.56 -43.01 33.63
C ASN A 400 51.82 -44.33 33.86
N ASN A 401 51.91 -45.31 32.95
CA ASN A 401 52.52 -46.57 33.35
C ASN A 401 52.89 -47.48 32.17
N SER A 402 54.03 -48.10 32.39
CA SER A 402 54.64 -49.24 31.74
C SER A 402 53.75 -50.47 31.51
N SER A 403 54.10 -51.20 30.45
CA SER A 403 54.19 -52.67 30.34
C SER A 403 53.07 -53.58 30.89
N ARG A 404 52.26 -54.13 29.96
CA ARG A 404 51.64 -55.49 29.91
C ARG A 404 50.57 -55.44 28.80
N GLY A 405 50.51 -56.26 27.76
CA GLY A 405 50.83 -57.67 27.62
C GLY A 405 49.54 -58.42 27.24
N GLY A 406 49.38 -58.78 25.96
CA GLY A 406 48.32 -59.68 25.44
C GLY A 406 46.98 -59.01 25.10
N LYS A 407 46.13 -59.53 24.21
CA LYS A 407 46.14 -60.75 23.39
C LYS A 407 44.99 -60.61 22.38
N TYR A 408 45.15 -61.26 21.22
CA TYR A 408 44.13 -61.46 20.18
C TYR A 408 42.75 -61.91 20.72
N GLY A 409 41.68 -61.43 20.09
CA GLY A 409 40.32 -61.93 20.30
C GLY A 409 39.28 -61.23 19.44
N GLY A 410 39.22 -61.57 18.14
CA GLY A 410 38.17 -61.08 17.26
C GLY A 410 36.80 -61.72 17.55
N LYS A 411 35.73 -61.04 17.12
CA LYS A 411 34.52 -61.68 16.60
C LYS A 411 33.92 -60.83 15.49
N LYS A 412 33.96 -61.40 14.29
CA LYS A 412 33.23 -61.01 13.09
C LYS A 412 31.74 -61.30 13.29
N ASN A 413 30.89 -60.46 12.68
CA ASN A 413 29.67 -60.76 11.90
C ASN A 413 29.15 -59.40 11.41
N GLY A 414 28.95 -59.06 10.13
CA GLY A 414 28.83 -59.84 8.91
C GLY A 414 27.47 -59.58 8.25
N SER A 415 27.39 -58.60 7.33
CA SER A 415 26.60 -58.56 6.07
C SER A 415 26.38 -57.09 5.64
N SER A 416 27.14 -56.58 4.67
CA SER A 416 26.94 -56.69 3.21
C SER A 416 25.76 -55.88 2.68
N ARG A 417 26.05 -54.74 2.04
CA ARG A 417 26.03 -54.67 0.57
C ARG A 417 26.71 -53.42 0.02
N ASN A 418 27.45 -53.71 -1.02
CA ASN A 418 28.39 -52.94 -1.81
C ASN A 418 27.69 -52.00 -2.81
N ARG A 419 28.23 -50.79 -3.03
CA ARG A 419 28.35 -50.18 -4.38
C ARG A 419 29.38 -49.05 -4.35
N GLY A 420 30.37 -49.15 -5.25
CA GLY A 420 31.55 -48.29 -5.37
C GLY A 420 31.25 -46.85 -5.77
N GLY A 421 32.18 -45.91 -5.73
CA GLY A 421 33.63 -46.03 -5.77
C GLY A 421 34.11 -45.19 -6.94
N TYR A 422 34.92 -44.15 -6.70
CA TYR A 422 35.92 -43.62 -7.64
C TYR A 422 37.05 -42.98 -6.84
N GLU A 423 38.26 -43.39 -7.24
CA GLU A 423 39.55 -43.21 -6.60
C GLU A 423 40.07 -41.77 -6.63
N TYR A 424 40.78 -41.44 -5.56
CA TYR A 424 41.82 -40.42 -5.54
C TYR A 424 43.04 -40.95 -6.30
N ASN A 425 43.57 -40.18 -7.25
CA ASN A 425 44.92 -40.40 -7.76
C ASN A 425 45.76 -39.15 -7.52
N GLN A 426 46.82 -39.31 -6.73
CA GLN A 426 47.88 -38.33 -6.56
C GLN A 426 48.86 -38.49 -7.72
N GLN A 427 49.27 -37.39 -8.34
CA GLN A 427 50.66 -37.23 -8.78
C GLN A 427 51.00 -35.76 -9.04
N SER A 428 52.22 -35.47 -8.61
CA SER A 428 53.04 -34.27 -8.69
C SER A 428 53.22 -33.69 -10.09
N ASP A 429 53.35 -32.37 -10.22
CA ASP A 429 54.65 -31.70 -10.51
C ASP A 429 54.51 -30.20 -10.86
N ARG A 430 55.50 -29.40 -10.39
CA ARG A 430 56.05 -28.15 -10.99
C ARG A 430 55.15 -26.89 -10.96
N SER A 431 55.61 -25.63 -10.81
CA SER A 431 56.94 -24.98 -10.75
C SER A 431 56.74 -23.44 -10.61
N TYR A 432 57.68 -22.75 -9.94
CA TYR A 432 58.05 -21.30 -10.05
C TYR A 432 56.97 -20.23 -9.74
N SER A 433 57.20 -19.05 -9.16
CA SER A 433 58.40 -18.22 -8.91
C SER A 433 58.10 -17.14 -7.84
N ASN A 434 59.13 -16.74 -7.08
CA ASN A 434 59.18 -15.53 -6.27
C ASN A 434 58.90 -14.25 -7.07
N ARG A 435 58.27 -13.24 -6.43
CA ARG A 435 58.58 -11.82 -6.63
C ARG A 435 58.13 -10.98 -5.43
N GLU A 436 59.01 -10.07 -5.07
CA GLU A 436 58.99 -9.23 -3.87
C GLU A 436 58.25 -7.89 -4.07
N HIS A 437 57.81 -7.32 -2.94
CA HIS A 437 57.69 -5.89 -2.57
C HIS A 437 56.71 -4.94 -3.32
N PRO A 438 56.33 -3.76 -2.78
CA PRO A 438 56.42 -3.23 -1.41
C PRO A 438 55.15 -2.48 -0.88
N ASN A 439 55.21 -2.11 0.41
CA ASN A 439 54.69 -0.91 1.09
C ASN A 439 53.87 0.12 0.26
N ASN A 440 52.73 0.60 0.77
CA ASN A 440 52.64 1.76 1.68
C ASN A 440 51.22 2.39 1.72
N HIS A 441 50.93 3.01 2.88
CA HIS A 441 50.08 4.20 3.07
C HIS A 441 48.55 4.18 2.89
N GLN A 442 47.91 4.19 4.06
CA GLN A 442 47.18 5.35 4.63
C GLN A 442 45.75 5.72 4.18
N TYR A 443 44.93 5.90 5.23
CA TYR A 443 43.80 6.82 5.41
C TYR A 443 42.49 6.60 4.62
N ARG A 444 41.39 6.27 5.34
CA ARG A 444 40.37 7.26 5.76
C ARG A 444 39.23 6.71 6.65
N ARG A 445 39.09 7.39 7.81
CA ARG A 445 37.88 7.91 8.49
C ARG A 445 36.50 7.24 8.35
N SER A 446 35.87 7.00 9.51
CA SER A 446 34.73 7.78 10.06
C SER A 446 34.24 7.14 11.38
N SER A 447 34.49 7.73 12.57
CA SER A 447 33.63 8.66 13.35
C SER A 447 32.47 8.03 14.14
N SER A 448 32.47 8.13 15.48
CA SER A 448 31.42 8.80 16.28
C SER A 448 31.64 8.69 17.81
N LYS A 449 31.74 9.86 18.47
CA LYS A 449 31.27 10.29 19.81
C LYS A 449 30.87 9.23 20.86
N ALA A 450 31.42 9.36 22.07
CA ALA A 450 30.70 9.76 23.31
C ALA A 450 31.68 9.92 24.50
N SER A 451 31.36 10.87 25.37
CA SER A 451 32.08 11.40 26.54
C SER A 451 31.87 10.58 27.83
N CYS A 452 32.88 10.50 28.70
CA CYS A 452 32.83 10.89 30.13
C CYS A 452 34.20 10.65 30.78
N GLU A 453 34.54 11.55 31.70
CA GLU A 453 35.74 11.59 32.53
C GLU A 453 35.62 10.54 33.65
N ASP A 454 36.69 9.79 33.88
CA ASP A 454 37.01 9.13 35.15
C ASP A 454 38.54 9.09 35.24
N ASP A 455 39.12 9.85 36.17
CA ASP A 455 40.53 9.79 36.56
C ASP A 455 40.79 8.41 37.20
N GLU A 456 41.21 7.43 36.41
CA GLU A 456 41.72 6.15 36.93
C GLU A 456 43.25 6.22 36.96
N GLU A 457 43.83 6.20 38.18
CA GLU A 457 45.24 5.90 38.44
C GLU A 457 45.73 4.76 37.52
N GLU A 458 46.88 4.91 36.85
CA GLU A 458 47.44 3.88 35.96
C GLU A 458 47.72 2.57 36.74
N VAL A 459 46.72 1.69 36.81
CA VAL A 459 46.85 0.36 37.41
C VAL A 459 47.70 -0.52 36.49
N CYS A 460 48.90 -0.86 36.95
CA CYS A 460 49.85 -1.73 36.26
C CYS A 460 49.23 -3.08 35.79
N HIS A 461 49.45 -3.49 34.54
CA HIS A 461 48.89 -4.75 34.00
C HIS A 461 49.34 -6.00 34.77
N TYR A 462 50.53 -5.96 35.39
CA TYR A 462 51.03 -7.02 36.26
C TYR A 462 50.23 -7.15 37.57
N SER A 463 49.76 -6.04 38.15
CA SER A 463 48.97 -6.08 39.39
C SER A 463 47.55 -6.59 39.14
N ILE A 464 46.96 -6.27 37.98
CA ILE A 464 45.64 -6.77 37.56
C ILE A 464 45.62 -8.30 37.47
N LEU A 465 46.67 -8.90 36.90
CA LEU A 465 46.82 -10.37 36.84
C LEU A 465 47.39 -10.97 38.15
N SER A 466 47.78 -10.14 39.12
CA SER A 466 48.45 -10.55 40.37
C SER A 466 49.70 -11.41 40.10
N VAL A 467 50.52 -10.98 39.14
CA VAL A 467 51.78 -11.63 38.73
C VAL A 467 52.93 -10.64 38.81
N THR A 468 54.16 -11.14 38.95
CA THR A 468 55.36 -10.30 39.02
C THR A 468 55.94 -10.07 37.62
N VAL A 469 56.75 -9.03 37.45
CA VAL A 469 57.44 -8.71 36.18
C VAL A 469 58.36 -9.84 35.71
N GLN A 470 58.80 -10.72 36.61
CA GLN A 470 59.63 -11.88 36.29
C GLN A 470 58.83 -13.15 35.97
N SER A 471 57.50 -13.09 35.91
CA SER A 471 56.67 -14.28 35.68
C SER A 471 56.79 -14.81 34.25
N ASP A 472 56.96 -16.13 34.10
CA ASP A 472 56.97 -16.82 32.81
C ASP A 472 55.59 -16.79 32.13
N SER A 473 55.57 -16.96 30.80
CA SER A 473 54.34 -16.95 29.98
C SER A 473 53.31 -17.99 30.43
N THR A 474 53.76 -19.14 30.94
CA THR A 474 52.90 -20.20 31.48
C THR A 474 52.20 -19.76 32.77
N THR A 475 52.89 -19.01 33.64
CA THR A 475 52.36 -18.46 34.88
C THR A 475 51.37 -17.33 34.60
N ILE A 476 51.66 -16.46 33.63
CA ILE A 476 50.75 -15.39 33.18
C ILE A 476 49.46 -15.98 32.62
N LYS A 477 49.56 -17.04 31.80
CA LYS A 477 48.39 -17.74 31.25
C LYS A 477 47.53 -18.41 32.32
N LYS A 478 48.15 -19.03 33.33
CA LYS A 478 47.43 -19.61 34.49
C LYS A 478 46.74 -18.52 35.32
N ALA A 479 47.41 -17.39 35.55
CA ALA A 479 46.84 -16.28 36.31
C ALA A 479 45.66 -15.62 35.60
N TYR A 480 45.76 -15.41 34.27
CA TYR A 480 44.67 -14.94 33.44
C TYR A 480 43.45 -15.86 33.54
N HIS A 481 43.63 -17.17 33.40
CA HIS A 481 42.51 -18.11 33.46
C HIS A 481 41.80 -18.07 34.82
N ARG A 482 42.55 -17.97 35.92
CA ARG A 482 42.00 -17.82 37.27
C ARG A 482 41.19 -16.53 37.44
N MET A 483 41.69 -15.40 36.93
CA MET A 483 40.98 -14.10 37.02
C MET A 483 39.78 -14.03 36.07
N ALA A 484 39.88 -14.61 34.87
CA ALA A 484 38.79 -14.69 33.90
C ALA A 484 37.61 -15.50 34.43
N LEU A 485 37.87 -16.60 35.16
CA LEU A 485 36.83 -17.38 35.83
C LEU A 485 36.17 -16.59 36.98
N LYS A 486 36.93 -15.79 37.72
CA LYS A 486 36.45 -15.01 38.86
C LYS A 486 35.52 -13.85 38.45
N TYR A 487 35.85 -13.18 37.34
CA TYR A 487 35.10 -12.02 36.84
C TYR A 487 34.24 -12.34 35.61
N HIS A 488 33.99 -13.62 35.31
CA HIS A 488 33.19 -13.99 34.15
C HIS A 488 31.76 -13.45 34.29
N PRO A 489 31.21 -12.73 33.30
CA PRO A 489 29.92 -12.03 33.41
C PRO A 489 28.72 -12.97 33.59
N ASP A 490 28.87 -14.25 33.23
CA ASP A 490 27.83 -15.28 33.42
C ASP A 490 27.86 -15.91 34.82
N LYS A 491 29.03 -15.92 35.48
CA LYS A 491 29.21 -16.50 36.82
C LYS A 491 29.15 -15.46 37.93
N ASN A 492 29.55 -14.22 37.63
CA ASN A 492 29.52 -13.09 38.56
C ASN A 492 28.60 -11.98 38.02
N LYS A 493 27.55 -11.65 38.78
CA LYS A 493 26.52 -10.67 38.42
C LYS A 493 26.83 -9.25 38.88
N ASP A 494 27.99 -9.01 39.51
CA ASP A 494 28.38 -7.67 39.92
C ASP A 494 28.62 -6.76 38.70
N PRO A 495 28.12 -5.50 38.73
CA PRO A 495 28.32 -4.55 37.63
C PRO A 495 29.80 -4.21 37.39
N GLU A 496 30.65 -4.32 38.42
CA GLU A 496 32.12 -4.17 38.31
C GLU A 496 32.83 -5.41 37.75
N ALA A 497 32.19 -6.58 37.73
CA ALA A 497 32.84 -7.79 37.20
C ALA A 497 33.10 -7.66 35.70
N ALA A 498 32.17 -7.03 34.96
CA ALA A 498 32.30 -6.78 33.53
C ALA A 498 33.44 -5.80 33.20
N THR A 499 33.68 -4.79 34.04
CA THR A 499 34.79 -3.83 33.83
C THR A 499 36.12 -4.48 34.18
N MET A 500 36.19 -5.23 35.29
CA MET A 500 37.39 -5.98 35.69
C MET A 500 37.75 -7.09 34.68
N PHE A 501 36.75 -7.75 34.08
CA PHE A 501 37.00 -8.76 33.04
C PHE A 501 37.68 -8.15 31.81
N ARG A 502 37.22 -6.96 31.36
CA ARG A 502 37.89 -6.24 30.26
C ARG A 502 39.32 -5.87 30.62
N LYS A 503 39.55 -5.36 31.83
CA LYS A 503 40.90 -5.02 32.34
C LYS A 503 41.83 -6.24 32.41
N VAL A 504 41.30 -7.41 32.81
CA VAL A 504 42.06 -8.68 32.83
C VAL A 504 42.39 -9.17 31.42
N GLN A 505 41.49 -8.98 30.46
CA GLN A 505 41.72 -9.33 29.06
C GLN A 505 42.80 -8.46 28.42
N THR A 506 42.72 -7.13 28.59
CA THR A 506 43.73 -6.20 28.04
C THR A 506 45.11 -6.46 28.65
N ALA A 507 45.18 -6.72 29.96
CA ALA A 507 46.43 -7.08 30.62
C ALA A 507 47.05 -8.37 30.05
N TYR A 508 46.25 -9.38 29.74
CA TYR A 508 46.75 -10.61 29.13
C TYR A 508 47.19 -10.42 27.67
N GLU A 509 46.45 -9.65 26.87
CA GLU A 509 46.81 -9.36 25.48
C GLU A 509 48.20 -8.71 25.39
N ILE A 510 48.51 -7.75 26.28
CA ILE A 510 49.81 -7.07 26.32
C ILE A 510 50.91 -7.97 26.89
N LEU A 511 50.63 -8.72 27.97
CA LEU A 511 51.65 -9.51 28.68
C LEU A 511 51.89 -10.91 28.09
N SER A 512 50.99 -11.41 27.24
CA SER A 512 51.09 -12.75 26.63
C SER A 512 52.09 -12.80 25.47
N ASP A 513 52.20 -11.74 24.67
CA ASP A 513 53.19 -11.65 23.60
C ASP A 513 54.51 -11.08 24.12
N SER A 514 55.62 -11.74 23.76
CA SER A 514 56.96 -11.35 24.23
C SER A 514 57.38 -9.98 23.72
N LYS A 515 56.90 -9.55 22.53
CA LYS A 515 57.24 -8.26 21.94
C LYS A 515 56.47 -7.13 22.63
N SER A 516 55.14 -7.26 22.72
CA SER A 516 54.27 -6.28 23.39
C SER A 516 54.60 -6.11 24.87
N ARG A 517 54.97 -7.20 25.57
CA ARG A 517 55.43 -7.14 26.96
C ARG A 517 56.70 -6.29 27.12
N ARG A 518 57.66 -6.43 26.19
CA ARG A 518 58.92 -5.68 26.23
C ARG A 518 58.69 -4.18 25.97
N GLU A 519 57.80 -3.85 25.03
CA GLU A 519 57.42 -2.46 24.74
C GLU A 519 56.76 -1.82 25.98
N TYR A 520 55.81 -2.53 26.61
CA TYR A 520 55.18 -2.09 27.85
C TYR A 520 56.18 -1.91 29.01
N ASP A 521 57.12 -2.85 29.19
CA ASP A 521 58.15 -2.75 30.22
C ASP A 521 59.13 -1.57 29.97
N MET A 522 59.41 -1.24 28.70
CA MET A 522 60.22 -0.08 28.32
C MET A 522 59.50 1.24 28.63
N GLU A 523 58.24 1.37 28.23
CA GLU A 523 57.42 2.57 28.51
C GLU A 523 57.28 2.81 30.01
N ARG A 524 57.02 1.74 30.78
CA ARG A 524 56.90 1.80 32.24
C ARG A 524 58.21 2.18 32.93
N ASN A 525 59.36 1.68 32.45
CA ASN A 525 60.67 2.06 32.98
C ASN A 525 61.05 3.50 32.63
N PHE A 526 60.66 3.97 31.44
CA PHE A 526 60.86 5.36 31.03
C PHE A 526 60.02 6.32 31.89
N ALA A 527 58.75 6.00 32.13
CA ALA A 527 57.86 6.77 33.00
C ALA A 527 58.36 6.85 34.46
N ARG A 528 59.04 5.81 34.95
CA ARG A 528 59.65 5.78 36.29
C ARG A 528 60.97 6.55 36.42
N SER A 529 61.58 6.98 35.30
CA SER A 529 62.86 7.70 35.30
C SER A 529 62.70 9.23 35.37
N PHE A 530 61.47 9.74 35.29
CA PHE A 530 61.16 11.18 35.25
C PHE A 530 60.37 11.67 36.49
N TYR A 531 60.34 10.88 37.56
CA TYR A 531 59.76 11.23 38.87
C TYR A 531 60.70 10.88 40.02
#